data_AF-A0A850JDR7-F1
#
_entry.id   AF-A0A850JDR7-F1
#
_cell.length_a   1.000
_cell.length_b   1.000
_cell.length_c   1.000
_cell.angle_alpha   90.00
_cell.angle_beta   90.00
_cell.angle_gamma   90.00
#
_symmetry.space_group_name_H-M   'P 1'
#
loop_
_entity.id
_entity.type
_entity.pdbx_description
1 polymer ?
#
loop_
_entity_poly.entity_id
_entity_poly.type
_entity_poly.pdbx_seq_one_letter_code
_entity_poly.pdbx_strand_id
1 'polypeptide(L)'
;MTAMRPEPPRPVLPDLPDLPGIFARLRKDPSLRFTEAGRTLLRMFDACQAVVREEEAIKSGLPPHCLPSLAELSHAYASVLQSFAAELRGLQPVRPAEGRENVG
;
A
#
# COMPACT_ATOMS: atom_id res chain seq x y z
N MET A 1 -30.57 2.04 -21.57
CA MET A 1 -29.84 0.80 -21.23
C MET A 1 -28.49 1.21 -20.69
N THR A 2 -28.36 1.35 -19.37
CA THR A 2 -27.09 1.74 -18.73
C THR A 2 -26.23 0.48 -18.65
N ALA A 3 -25.09 0.46 -19.36
CA ALA A 3 -24.17 -0.66 -19.31
C ALA A 3 -23.65 -0.81 -17.87
N MET A 4 -23.91 -1.98 -17.28
CA MET A 4 -23.38 -2.36 -15.97
C MET A 4 -21.85 -2.37 -16.11
N ARG A 5 -21.18 -1.37 -15.52
CA ARG A 5 -19.71 -1.35 -15.46
C ARG A 5 -19.29 -2.63 -14.75
N PRO A 6 -18.44 -3.49 -15.34
CA PRO A 6 -17.97 -4.68 -14.64
C PRO A 6 -17.32 -4.21 -13.34
N GLU A 7 -17.83 -4.72 -12.21
CA GLU A 7 -17.16 -4.58 -10.91
C GLU A 7 -15.73 -5.07 -11.12
N PRO A 8 -14.71 -4.22 -10.90
CA PRO A 8 -13.33 -4.65 -11.05
C PRO A 8 -13.13 -5.86 -10.16
N PRO A 9 -12.39 -6.89 -10.63
CA PRO A 9 -12.12 -8.08 -9.82
C PRO A 9 -11.59 -7.60 -8.47
N ARG A 10 -12.27 -8.01 -7.39
CA ARG A 10 -11.87 -7.68 -6.03
C ARG A 10 -10.39 -8.00 -5.94
N PRO A 11 -9.49 -7.03 -5.71
CA PRO A 11 -8.07 -7.30 -5.72
C PRO A 11 -7.83 -8.37 -4.66
N VAL A 12 -7.39 -9.54 -5.12
CA VAL A 12 -6.86 -10.57 -4.23
C VAL A 12 -5.65 -9.89 -3.62
N LEU A 13 -5.79 -9.42 -2.37
CA LEU A 13 -4.67 -8.88 -1.63
C LEU A 13 -3.60 -9.97 -1.72
N PRO A 14 -2.41 -9.68 -2.27
CA PRO A 14 -1.34 -10.67 -2.25
C PRO A 14 -1.22 -11.14 -0.81
N ASP A 15 -1.07 -12.46 -0.62
CA ASP A 15 -0.64 -13.02 0.65
C ASP A 15 0.69 -12.33 0.98
N LEU A 16 0.63 -11.21 1.70
CA LEU A 16 1.73 -10.62 2.43
C LEU A 16 1.57 -11.16 3.85
N PRO A 17 2.01 -12.42 4.12
CA PRO A 17 2.10 -12.88 5.48
C PRO A 17 3.14 -11.98 6.15
N ASP A 18 2.64 -11.04 6.97
CA ASP A 18 3.37 -10.07 7.80
C ASP A 18 3.31 -8.58 7.41
N LEU A 19 2.30 -8.13 6.64
CA LEU A 19 2.07 -6.68 6.47
C LEU A 19 1.96 -5.92 7.82
N PRO A 20 1.24 -6.43 8.85
CA PRO A 20 1.21 -5.81 10.17
C PRO A 20 2.57 -5.79 10.87
N GLY A 21 3.40 -6.83 10.76
CA GLY A 21 4.72 -6.86 11.39
C GLY A 21 5.74 -5.98 10.69
N ILE A 22 5.71 -5.91 9.35
CA ILE A 22 6.52 -4.93 8.59
C ILE A 22 6.17 -3.52 9.05
N PHE A 23 4.88 -3.17 9.10
CA PHE A 23 4.47 -1.85 9.56
C PHE A 23 4.86 -1.59 11.02
N ALA A 24 4.67 -2.56 11.91
CA ALA A 24 5.06 -2.44 13.32
C ALA A 24 6.57 -2.19 13.50
N ARG A 25 7.41 -2.78 12.64
CA ARG A 25 8.86 -2.53 12.61
C ARG A 25 9.16 -1.11 12.13
N LEU A 26 8.59 -0.69 10.99
CA LEU A 26 8.79 0.66 10.44
C LEU A 26 8.32 1.74 11.41
N ARG A 27 7.22 1.53 12.13
CA ARG A 27 6.69 2.47 13.13
C ARG A 27 7.63 2.64 14.33
N LYS A 28 8.52 1.68 14.60
CA LYS A 28 9.53 1.75 15.66
C LYS A 28 10.86 2.36 15.18
N ASP A 29 11.07 2.46 13.87
CA ASP A 29 12.32 2.96 13.29
C ASP A 29 12.51 4.47 13.58
N PRO A 30 13.56 4.85 14.33
CA PRO A 30 13.83 6.26 14.61
C PRO A 30 14.07 7.11 13.36
N SER A 31 14.69 6.55 12.31
CA SER A 31 15.01 7.28 11.07
C SER A 31 13.75 7.73 10.32
N LEU A 32 12.68 6.94 10.39
CA LEU A 32 11.37 7.32 9.85
C LEU A 32 10.64 8.29 10.78
N ARG A 33 10.72 8.06 12.10
CA ARG A 33 10.02 8.91 13.07
C ARG A 33 10.58 10.33 13.16
N PHE A 34 11.87 10.51 12.89
CA PHE A 34 12.52 11.81 12.97
C PHE A 34 12.50 12.62 11.67
N THR A 35 11.95 12.07 10.58
CA THR A 35 11.79 12.79 9.31
C THR A 35 10.32 13.10 9.00
N GLU A 36 10.04 14.23 8.36
CA GLU A 36 8.67 14.55 7.89
C GLU A 36 8.18 13.53 6.87
N ALA A 37 9.05 13.12 5.94
CA ALA A 37 8.73 12.11 4.94
C ALA A 37 8.34 10.78 5.58
N GLY A 38 9.12 10.30 6.56
CA GLY A 38 8.84 9.06 7.27
C GLY A 38 7.54 9.14 8.08
N ARG A 39 7.30 10.22 8.83
CA ARG A 39 6.04 10.43 9.56
C ARG A 39 4.82 10.48 8.63
N THR A 40 4.96 11.11 7.48
CA THR A 40 3.88 11.20 6.47
C THR A 40 3.49 9.82 5.96
N LEU A 41 4.47 8.98 5.58
CA LEU A 41 4.20 7.62 5.13
C LEU A 41 3.62 6.74 6.25
N LEU A 42 4.14 6.84 7.47
CA LEU A 42 3.63 6.07 8.61
C LEU A 42 2.16 6.39 8.89
N ARG A 43 1.76 7.67 8.84
CA ARG A 43 0.35 8.07 8.99
C ARG A 43 -0.54 7.53 7.87
N MET A 44 -0.06 7.57 6.63
CA MET A 44 -0.81 7.06 5.48
C MET A 44 -1.07 5.55 5.61
N PHE A 45 -0.04 4.76 5.93
CA PHE A 45 -0.19 3.32 6.10
C PHE A 45 -1.05 2.93 7.31
N ASP A 46 -1.04 3.72 8.38
CA ASP A 46 -1.94 3.55 9.52
C ASP A 46 -3.41 3.69 9.10
N ALA A 47 -3.72 4.72 8.31
CA ALA A 47 -5.06 4.91 7.74
C ALA A 47 -5.46 3.77 6.80
N CYS A 48 -4.55 3.27 5.95
CA CYS A 48 -4.82 2.10 5.12
C CYS A 48 -5.12 0.84 5.96
N GLN A 49 -4.42 0.65 7.09
CA GLN A 49 -4.72 -0.47 8.00
C GLN A 49 -6.09 -0.34 8.67
N ALA A 50 -6.51 0.87 9.04
CA ALA A 50 -7.85 1.10 9.56
C ALA A 50 -8.91 0.67 8.55
N VAL A 51 -8.74 1.01 7.26
CA VAL A 51 -9.65 0.58 6.18
C VAL A 51 -9.74 -0.95 6.07
N VAL A 52 -8.63 -1.67 6.24
CA VAL A 52 -8.63 -3.15 6.19
C VAL A 52 -9.26 -3.75 7.45
N ARG A 53 -9.01 -3.19 8.63
CA ARG A 53 -9.52 -3.73 9.91
C ARG A 53 -11.01 -3.46 10.11
N GLU A 54 -11.49 -2.32 9.63
CA GLU A 54 -12.84 -1.81 9.85
C GLU A 54 -13.67 -1.78 8.56
N GLU A 55 -13.27 -2.58 7.56
CA GLU A 55 -13.82 -2.55 6.19
C GLU A 55 -15.36 -2.54 6.16
N GLU A 56 -16.00 -3.47 6.87
CA GLU A 56 -17.46 -3.59 6.87
C GLU A 56 -18.15 -2.44 7.62
N ALA A 57 -17.57 -1.99 8.74
CA ALA A 57 -18.07 -0.84 9.48
C ALA A 57 -18.00 0.43 8.62
N ILE A 58 -16.87 0.66 7.95
CA ILE A 58 -16.68 1.79 7.03
C ILE A 58 -17.68 1.71 5.88
N LYS A 59 -17.79 0.56 5.19
CA LYS A 59 -18.75 0.40 4.09
C LYS A 59 -20.19 0.67 4.51
N SER A 60 -20.60 0.16 5.68
CA SER A 60 -21.95 0.34 6.20
C SER A 60 -22.27 1.78 6.63
N GLY A 61 -21.25 2.55 7.00
CA GLY A 61 -21.39 3.94 7.43
C GLY A 61 -21.40 4.97 6.30
N LEU A 62 -21.10 4.56 5.05
CA LEU A 62 -21.01 5.47 3.91
C LEU A 62 -22.38 5.69 3.24
N PRO A 63 -22.73 6.92 2.83
CA PRO A 63 -23.94 7.18 2.06
C PRO A 63 -23.90 6.43 0.71
N PRO A 64 -24.99 5.74 0.30
CA PRO A 64 -24.99 4.93 -0.92
C PRO A 64 -24.62 5.69 -2.20
N HIS A 65 -24.99 6.97 -2.28
CA HIS A 65 -24.73 7.81 -3.45
C HIS A 65 -23.26 8.27 -3.56
N CYS A 66 -22.47 8.17 -2.48
CA CYS A 66 -21.05 8.51 -2.49
C CYS A 66 -20.16 7.32 -2.89
N LEU A 67 -20.67 6.09 -2.80
CA LEU A 67 -19.90 4.86 -3.04
C LEU A 67 -19.17 4.86 -4.39
N PRO A 68 -19.78 5.27 -5.52
CA PRO A 68 -19.09 5.27 -6.81
C PRO A 68 -17.86 6.20 -6.83
N SER A 69 -18.00 7.42 -6.31
CA SER A 69 -16.90 8.40 -6.25
C SER A 69 -15.79 7.97 -5.29
N LEU A 70 -16.16 7.36 -4.16
CA LEU A 70 -15.18 6.83 -3.20
C LEU A 70 -14.42 5.63 -3.76
N ALA A 71 -15.09 4.77 -4.53
CA ALA A 71 -14.44 3.67 -5.23
C ALA A 71 -13.45 4.18 -6.30
N GLU A 72 -13.84 5.19 -7.09
CA GLU A 72 -12.96 5.81 -8.09
C GLU A 72 -11.73 6.47 -7.46
N LEU A 73 -11.91 7.23 -6.38
CA LEU A 73 -10.80 7.81 -5.62
C LEU A 73 -9.88 6.75 -5.03
N SER A 74 -10.46 5.69 -4.45
CA SER A 74 -9.68 4.59 -3.87
C SER A 74 -8.82 3.89 -4.93
N HIS A 75 -9.37 3.66 -6.13
CA HIS A 75 -8.61 3.12 -7.25
C HIS A 75 -7.49 4.05 -7.73
N ALA A 76 -7.77 5.34 -7.86
CA ALA A 76 -6.74 6.31 -8.25
C ALA A 76 -5.57 6.34 -7.24
N TYR A 77 -5.88 6.34 -5.94
CA TYR A 77 -4.85 6.30 -4.90
C TYR A 77 -4.09 4.97 -4.85
N ALA A 78 -4.75 3.85 -5.10
CA ALA A 78 -4.07 2.56 -5.22
C ALA A 78 -3.03 2.58 -6.35
N SER A 79 -3.36 3.17 -7.51
CA SER A 79 -2.43 3.33 -8.62
C SER A 79 -1.25 4.25 -8.27
N VAL A 80 -1.51 5.37 -7.58
CA VAL A 80 -0.44 6.27 -7.10
C VAL A 80 0.52 5.52 -6.18
N LEU A 81 -0.01 4.72 -5.24
CA LEU A 81 0.80 3.95 -4.30
C LEU A 81 1.60 2.83 -4.99
N GLN A 82 1.03 2.19 -6.02
CA GLN A 82 1.74 1.20 -6.84
C GLN A 82 2.93 1.82 -7.57
N SER A 83 2.74 2.98 -8.20
CA SER A 83 3.83 3.72 -8.86
C SER A 83 4.92 4.12 -7.86
N PHE A 84 4.53 4.68 -6.72
CA PHE A 84 5.47 5.05 -5.65
C PHE A 84 6.28 3.84 -5.16
N ALA A 85 5.64 2.68 -4.98
CA ALA A 85 6.34 1.46 -4.59
C ALA A 85 7.35 0.97 -5.67
N ALA A 86 7.05 1.19 -6.95
CA ALA A 86 7.99 0.87 -8.03
C ALA A 86 9.22 1.78 -8.01
N GLU A 87 9.03 3.08 -7.77
CA GLU A 87 10.14 4.03 -7.61
C GLU A 87 11.03 3.66 -6.42
N LEU A 88 10.45 3.35 -5.26
CA LEU A 88 11.21 2.92 -4.07
C LEU A 88 12.04 1.65 -4.33
N ARG A 89 11.52 0.70 -5.12
CA ARG A 89 12.29 -0.49 -5.53
C ARG A 89 13.45 -0.12 -6.45
N GLY A 90 13.27 0.85 -7.34
CA GLY A 90 14.34 1.36 -8.21
C GLY A 90 15.44 2.10 -7.45
N LEU A 91 15.14 2.65 -6.27
CA LEU A 91 16.12 3.27 -5.37
C LEU A 91 16.94 2.25 -4.57
N GLN A 92 16.52 0.98 -4.49
CA GLN A 92 17.32 -0.02 -3.82
C GLN A 92 18.60 -0.27 -4.62
N PRO A 93 19.79 -0.10 -4.03
CA PRO A 93 21.03 -0.40 -4.73
C PRO A 93 20.99 -1.86 -5.16
N VAL A 94 21.21 -2.11 -6.46
CA VAL A 94 21.46 -3.46 -6.98
C VAL A 94 22.62 -4.01 -6.17
N ARG A 95 22.35 -5.00 -5.32
CA ARG A 95 23.42 -5.69 -4.60
C ARG A 95 24.32 -6.31 -5.68
N PRO A 96 25.60 -5.91 -5.83
CA PRO A 96 26.47 -6.56 -6.79
C PRO A 96 26.51 -8.05 -6.46
N ALA A 97 26.41 -8.90 -7.48
CA ALA A 97 26.62 -10.33 -7.30
C ALA A 97 28.09 -10.56 -6.92
N GLU A 98 28.39 -10.58 -5.62
CA GLU A 98 29.70 -10.98 -5.12
C GLU A 98 29.88 -12.50 -5.28
N GLY A 99 31.03 -12.90 -5.83
CA GLY A 99 31.57 -14.25 -5.65
C GLY A 99 31.39 -15.24 -6.80
N ARG A 100 32.08 -15.01 -7.93
CA ARG A 100 32.71 -16.12 -8.67
C ARG A 100 34.21 -15.87 -8.74
N GLU A 101 34.84 -16.05 -7.59
CA GLU A 101 36.25 -16.40 -7.48
C GLU A 101 36.45 -17.77 -8.15
N ASN A 102 36.78 -17.76 -9.45
CA ASN A 102 37.37 -18.92 -10.09
C ASN A 102 38.86 -18.90 -9.76
N VAL A 103 39.25 -19.73 -8.80
CA VAL A 103 40.64 -20.14 -8.60
C VAL A 103 41.14 -20.78 -9.90
N GLY A 104 42.19 -20.19 -10.46
CA GLY A 104 43.05 -20.79 -11.48
C GLY A 104 44.46 -20.88 -10.95
#